data_AF-A0A833WR25-F1
#
_entry.id   AF-A0A833WR25-F1
#
_cell.length_a   1.000
_cell.length_b   1.000
_cell.length_c   1.000
_cell.angle_alpha   90.00
_cell.angle_beta   90.00
_cell.angle_gamma   90.00
#
_symmetry.space_group_name_H-M   'P 1'
#
loop_
_entity.id
_entity.type
_entity.pdbx_description
1 polymer ?
#
loop_
_entity_poly.entity_id
_entity_poly.type
_entity_poly.pdbx_seq_one_letter_code
_entity_poly.pdbx_strand_id
1 'polypeptide(L)' 'MKDDEAQGGLSVLAANLLGQRVVMSGSVRFGWDNVYGRVVDMESESDLLAPLFHLLGRLEDASCVLDLISSCCS' A
#
# COMPACT_ATOMS: atom_id res chain seq x y z
N MET A 1 28.30 -10.33 0.74
CA MET A 1 28.13 -9.66 2.04
C MET A 1 27.40 -8.35 1.78
N LYS A 2 26.15 -8.43 1.30
CA LYS A 2 25.37 -7.25 0.92
C LYS A 2 23.87 -7.51 1.13
N ASP A 3 23.53 -8.31 2.14
CA ASP A 3 22.18 -8.83 2.32
C ASP A 3 21.68 -8.72 3.78
N ASP A 4 22.52 -8.25 4.71
CA ASP A 4 22.18 -8.16 6.15
C ASP A 4 21.64 -6.78 6.58
N GLU A 5 21.99 -5.69 5.90
CA GLU A 5 21.51 -4.34 6.28
C GLU A 5 20.04 -4.11 5.90
N ALA A 6 19.54 -4.80 4.88
CA ALA A 6 18.14 -4.68 4.45
C ALA A 6 17.17 -5.29 5.48
N GLN A 7 17.58 -6.37 6.16
CA GLN A 7 16.75 -7.04 7.17
C GLN A 7 16.65 -6.20 8.46
N GLY A 8 17.71 -5.49 8.83
CA GLY A 8 17.70 -4.54 9.96
C GLY A 8 16.76 -3.36 9.73
N GLY A 9 16.74 -2.80 8.51
CA GLY A 9 15.86 -1.68 8.15
C GLY A 9 14.37 -2.05 8.19
N LEU A 10 14.00 -3.21 7.63
CA LEU A 10 12.61 -3.67 7.63
C LEU A 10 12.07 -3.97 9.03
N SER A 11 12.92 -4.51 9.91
CA SER A 11 12.55 -4.76 11.31
C SER A 11 12.20 -3.45 12.05
N VAL A 12 12.95 -2.37 11.79
CA VAL A 12 12.66 -1.04 12.35
C VAL A 12 11.37 -0.46 11.78
N LEU A 13 11.14 -0.57 10.47
CA LEU A 13 9.89 -0.11 9.85
C LEU A 13 8.67 -0.88 10.37
N ALA A 14 8.79 -2.20 10.53
CA ALA A 14 7.74 -3.03 11.10
C ALA A 14 7.43 -2.63 12.56
N ALA A 15 8.46 -2.32 13.35
CA ALA A 15 8.28 -1.82 14.72
C ALA A 15 7.57 -0.45 14.74
N ASN A 16 7.87 0.44 13.80
CA ASN A 16 7.20 1.74 13.68
C ASN A 16 5.73 1.62 13.26
N LEU A 17 5.39 0.61 12.47
CA LEU A 17 4.02 0.34 12.02
C LEU A 17 3.17 -0.38 13.08
N LEU A 18 3.81 -1.09 14.02
CA LEU A 18 3.12 -1.90 15.00
C LEU A 18 2.22 -1.04 15.91
N GLY A 19 0.93 -1.37 15.94
CA GLY A 19 -0.07 -0.64 16.74
C GLY A 19 -0.54 0.68 16.14
N GLN A 20 -0.05 1.05 14.96
CA GLN A 20 -0.48 2.27 14.26
C GLN A 20 -1.74 2.02 13.43
N ARG A 21 -2.65 2.99 13.45
CA ARG A 21 -3.84 2.98 12.59
C ARG A 21 -3.58 3.82 11.35
N VAL A 22 -3.45 3.16 10.20
CA VAL A 22 -3.37 3.82 8.89
C VAL A 22 -4.78 4.07 8.39
N VAL A 23 -5.14 5.34 8.22
CA VAL A 23 -6.40 5.74 7.56
C VAL A 23 -6.05 6.22 6.16
N MET A 24 -6.60 5.55 5.15
CA MET A 24 -6.38 5.90 3.74
C MET A 24 -7.69 6.31 3.07
N SER A 25 -7.57 7.17 2.06
CA SER A 25 -8.66 7.45 1.14
C SER A 25 -8.55 6.50 -0.05
N GLY A 26 -9.67 5.89 -0.43
CA GLY A 26 -9.73 5.02 -1.61
C GLY A 26 -11.05 5.22 -2.34
N SER A 27 -11.08 4.78 -3.60
CA SER A 27 -12.26 4.80 -4.44
C SER A 27 -12.34 3.53 -5.28
N VAL A 28 -13.56 3.15 -5.65
CA VAL A 28 -13.82 2.02 -6.54
C VAL A 28 -14.68 2.51 -7.69
N ARG A 29 -14.23 2.25 -8.91
CA ARG A 29 -14.93 2.55 -10.15
C ARG A 29 -15.47 1.25 -10.75
N PHE A 30 -16.77 1.24 -11.03
CA PHE A 30 -17.43 0.10 -11.69
C PHE A 30 -17.65 0.43 -13.16
N GLY A 31 -17.07 -0.36 -14.05
CA GLY A 31 -17.42 -0.36 -15.46
C GLY A 31 -18.74 -1.08 -15.65
N TRP A 32 -19.74 -0.38 -16.19
CA TRP A 32 -21.08 -0.91 -16.37
C TRP A 32 -21.42 -1.10 -17.86
N ASP A 33 -21.92 -2.29 -18.19
CA ASP A 33 -22.42 -2.62 -19.51
C ASP A 33 -23.94 -2.46 -19.54
N ASN A 34 -24.40 -1.46 -20.28
CA ASN A 34 -25.81 -1.15 -20.45
C ASN A 34 -26.55 -2.13 -21.36
N VAL A 35 -25.86 -2.89 -22.22
CA VAL A 35 -26.50 -3.84 -23.15
C VAL A 35 -26.97 -5.08 -22.40
N TYR A 36 -26.13 -5.61 -21.51
CA TYR A 36 -26.45 -6.79 -20.70
C TYR A 36 -26.80 -6.45 -19.25
N GLY A 37 -26.79 -5.17 -18.87
CA GLY A 37 -27.20 -4.67 -17.56
C GLY A 37 -26.33 -5.20 -16.41
N ARG A 38 -25.00 -5.22 -16.59
CA ARG A 38 -24.07 -5.83 -15.63
C ARG A 38 -22.77 -5.06 -15.49
N VAL A 39 -22.11 -5.22 -14.34
CA VAL A 39 -20.72 -4.79 -14.17
C VAL A 39 -19.83 -5.66 -15.05
N VAL A 40 -18.93 -5.03 -15.81
CA VAL A 40 -17.92 -5.70 -16.64
C VAL A 40 -16.50 -5.45 -16.18
N ASP A 41 -16.31 -4.43 -15.35
CA ASP A 41 -14.99 -4.04 -14.85
C ASP A 41 -15.09 -3.42 -13.46
N MET A 42 -14.02 -3.55 -12.69
CA MET A 42 -13.87 -2.94 -11.39
C MET A 42 -12.43 -2.48 -11.21
N GLU A 43 -12.25 -1.18 -11.08
CA GLU A 43 -10.96 -0.57 -10.79
C GLU A 43 -11.00 -0.02 -9.36
N SER A 44 -10.02 -0.37 -8.55
CA SER A 44 -9.86 0.15 -7.20
C SER A 44 -8.61 0.99 -7.12
N GLU A 45 -8.71 2.15 -6.50
CA GLU A 45 -7.61 3.07 -6.24
C GLU A 45 -7.55 3.39 -4.75
N SER A 46 -6.34 3.45 -4.19
CA SER A 46 -6.13 3.78 -2.79
C SER A 46 -4.84 4.56 -2.60
N ASP A 47 -4.91 5.71 -1.92
CA ASP A 47 -3.73 6.48 -1.55
C ASP A 47 -3.19 6.01 -0.18
N LEU A 48 -2.34 4.99 -0.24
CA LEU A 48 -1.58 4.50 0.90
C LEU A 48 -0.27 5.27 1.10
N LEU A 49 0.20 6.02 0.10
CA LEU A 49 1.47 6.73 0.17
C LEU A 49 1.39 7.90 1.15
N ALA A 50 0.35 8.72 1.06
CA ALA A 50 0.19 9.87 1.95
C ALA A 50 0.19 9.51 3.45
N PRO A 51 -0.61 8.53 3.93
CA PRO A 51 -0.60 8.21 5.35
C PRO A 51 0.68 7.49 5.80
N LEU A 52 1.32 6.68 4.95
CA LEU A 52 2.61 6.05 5.29
C LEU A 52 3.74 7.08 5.35
N PHE A 53 3.78 8.03 4.43
CA PHE A 53 4.74 9.13 4.47
C PHE A 53 4.56 9.98 5.73
N HIS A 54 3.31 10.27 6.11
CA HIS A 54 3.03 10.99 7.35
C HIS A 54 3.51 10.24 8.60
N LEU A 55 3.38 8.91 8.60
CA LEU A 55 3.77 8.07 9.74
C LEU A 55 5.29 7.86 9.85
N LEU A 56 5.96 7.60 8.71
CA LEU A 56 7.37 7.21 8.66
C LEU A 56 8.31 8.41 8.46
N GLY A 57 7.80 9.53 7.97
CA GLY A 57 8.54 10.78 7.78
C GLY A 57 9.56 10.76 6.62
N ARG A 58 9.69 9.63 5.93
CA ARG A 58 10.63 9.42 4.81
C ARG A 58 9.92 8.71 3.66
N LEU A 59 10.14 9.22 2.45
CA LEU A 59 9.47 8.72 1.26
C LEU A 59 9.99 7.33 0.87
N GLU A 60 11.29 7.09 1.06
CA GLU A 60 11.93 5.80 0.78
C GLU A 60 11.36 4.70 1.68
N ASP A 61 11.14 5.01 2.96
CA ASP A 61 10.58 4.08 3.93
C ASP A 61 9.10 3.76 3.61
N ALA A 62 8.32 4.77 3.20
CA ALA A 62 6.94 4.58 2.74
C ALA A 62 6.85 3.74 1.45
N SER A 63 7.73 3.99 0.47
CA SER A 63 7.82 3.19 -0.76
C SER A 63 8.17 1.74 -0.47
N CYS A 64 9.13 1.51 0.44
CA CYS A 64 9.53 0.15 0.82
C CYS A 64 8.37 -0.65 1.44
N VAL A 65 7.56 -0.01 2.27
CA VAL A 65 6.36 -0.63 2.85
C VAL A 65 5.31 -0.92 1.77
N LEU A 66 5.09 0.00 0.84
CA LEU A 66 4.16 -0.19 -0.30
C LEU A 66 4.56 -1.38 -1.19
N ASP A 67 5.86 -1.50 -1.50
CA ASP A 67 6.38 -2.62 -2.29
C ASP A 67 6.14 -3.95 -1.58
N LEU A 68 6.34 -3.98 -0.25
CA LEU A 68 6.11 -5.17 0.56
C LEU A 68 4.64 -5.60 0.51
N ILE A 69 3.69 -4.68 0.73
CA ILE A 69 2.26 -5.04 0.73
C ILE A 69 1.72 -5.32 -0.68
N SER A 70 2.27 -4.69 -1.73
CA SER A 70 1.94 -5.02 -3.11
C SER A 70 2.44 -6.42 -3.50
N SER A 71 3.58 -6.87 -2.95
CA SER A 71 4.14 -8.20 -3.26
C SER A 71 3.32 -9.38 -2.73
N CYS A 72 2.46 -9.16 -1.73
CA CYS A 72 1.61 -10.21 -1.16
C CYS A 72 0.30 -10.45 -1.92
N CYS A 73 -0.03 -9.62 -2.93
CA CYS A 73 -1.29 -9.70 -3.67
C CYS A 73 -1.13 -10.13 -5.14
N SER A 74 -0.07 -10.88 -5.46
CA SER A 74 0.12 -11.56 -6.76
C SER A 74 -0.27 -13.04 -6.70
#